data_AF-A0A7R9VIL2-F1
#
_entry.id   AF-A0A7R9VIL2-F1
#
_cell.length_a   1.000
_cell.length_b   1.000
_cell.length_c   1.000
_cell.angle_alpha   90.00
_cell.angle_beta   90.00
_cell.angle_gamma   90.00
#
_symmetry.space_group_name_H-M   'P 1'
#
loop_
_entity.id
_entity.type
_entity.pdbx_description
1 polymer ?
#
loop_
_entity_poly.entity_id
_entity_poly.type
_entity_poly.pdbx_seq_one_letter_code
_entity_poly.pdbx_strand_id
1 'polypeptide(L)'
;NNTDNGTKKKGKGKAAVQPAVVDEDPDGVALVKLDPLEEAKKFSAILSKNAPHRVSTWILQYDVSIRRGKLLMALQALFKARALDPEDSDVYARTIDFVQKMAPDDSANSAVRDVLKNETAALLGGKSLNDF
;
A
#
# COMPACT_ATOMS: atom_id res chain seq x y z
N ASN A 1 43.71 -65.46 19.32
CA ASN A 1 42.24 -65.65 19.17
C ASN A 1 41.49 -64.36 19.41
N ASN A 2 41.15 -63.64 18.35
CA ASN A 2 39.76 -63.38 17.91
C ASN A 2 39.73 -62.11 17.05
N THR A 3 39.50 -62.31 15.75
CA THR A 3 39.09 -61.30 14.77
C THR A 3 37.58 -61.07 14.87
N ASP A 4 37.10 -59.82 14.87
CA ASP A 4 35.87 -59.47 14.15
C ASP A 4 35.79 -57.97 13.79
N ASN A 5 35.14 -57.74 12.66
CA ASN A 5 35.10 -56.60 11.76
C ASN A 5 33.84 -55.75 12.03
N GLY A 6 33.77 -54.48 11.62
CA GLY A 6 32.47 -53.77 11.75
C GLY A 6 32.38 -52.26 11.51
N THR A 7 32.58 -51.82 10.27
CA THR A 7 31.80 -50.76 9.57
C THR A 7 31.55 -49.38 10.21
N LYS A 8 32.13 -48.35 9.55
CA LYS A 8 31.58 -46.99 9.44
C LYS A 8 30.09 -47.02 9.04
N LYS A 9 29.23 -46.25 9.71
CA LYS A 9 28.07 -45.59 9.05
C LYS A 9 27.63 -44.33 9.81
N LYS A 10 27.78 -43.19 9.13
CA LYS A 10 27.12 -41.91 9.40
C LYS A 10 25.61 -42.12 9.57
N GLY A 11 24.99 -41.42 10.53
CA GLY A 11 23.53 -41.48 10.72
C GLY A 11 22.94 -40.30 11.46
N LYS A 12 22.73 -39.20 10.71
CA LYS A 12 21.58 -38.28 10.76
C LYS A 12 21.18 -37.66 12.11
N GLY A 13 21.64 -36.42 12.30
CA GLY A 13 20.84 -35.43 13.04
C GLY A 13 19.47 -35.27 12.37
N LYS A 14 18.41 -35.55 13.12
CA LYS A 14 17.03 -35.22 12.72
C LYS A 14 16.88 -33.71 12.83
N ALA A 15 17.14 -32.99 11.75
CA ALA A 15 16.54 -31.67 11.57
C ALA A 15 15.03 -31.90 11.55
N ALA A 16 14.32 -31.30 12.51
CA ALA A 16 12.87 -31.27 12.50
C ALA A 16 12.45 -30.56 11.20
N VAL A 17 12.00 -31.34 10.22
CA VAL A 17 11.35 -30.82 9.02
C VAL A 17 10.05 -30.23 9.53
N GLN A 18 9.98 -28.90 9.59
CA GLN A 18 8.72 -28.20 9.85
C GLN A 18 7.72 -28.72 8.80
N PRO A 19 6.49 -29.11 9.20
CA PRO A 19 5.50 -29.57 8.23
C PRO A 19 5.35 -28.49 7.17
N ALA A 20 5.58 -28.86 5.91
CA ALA A 20 5.36 -27.95 4.80
C ALA A 20 3.89 -27.52 4.90
N VAL A 21 3.67 -26.22 5.11
CA VAL A 21 2.32 -25.65 5.04
C VAL A 21 1.86 -25.91 3.62
N VAL A 22 0.93 -26.86 3.47
CA VAL A 22 0.32 -27.17 2.18
C VAL A 22 -0.52 -25.96 1.82
N ASP A 23 -0.22 -25.35 0.68
CA ASP A 23 -1.03 -24.26 0.14
C ASP A 23 -2.42 -24.83 -0.23
N GLU A 24 -3.46 -24.32 0.42
CA GLU A 24 -4.84 -24.74 0.20
C GLU A 24 -5.44 -24.14 -1.07
N ASP A 25 -4.81 -23.12 -1.67
CA ASP A 25 -5.24 -22.48 -2.92
C ASP A 25 -4.07 -22.30 -3.92
N PRO A 26 -3.42 -23.40 -4.39
CA PRO A 26 -2.24 -23.31 -5.26
C PRO A 26 -2.47 -22.56 -6.57
N ASP A 27 -3.71 -22.60 -7.09
CA ASP A 27 -4.12 -21.94 -8.33
C ASP A 27 -4.66 -20.52 -8.10
N GLY A 28 -4.77 -20.06 -6.84
CA GLY A 28 -5.24 -18.71 -6.50
C GLY A 28 -6.73 -18.45 -6.81
N VAL A 29 -7.55 -19.49 -6.92
CA VAL A 29 -8.97 -19.38 -7.30
C VAL A 29 -9.79 -18.70 -6.20
N ALA A 30 -9.44 -18.92 -4.93
CA ALA A 30 -10.05 -18.21 -3.82
C ALA A 30 -9.55 -16.76 -3.75
N LEU A 31 -8.26 -16.53 -4.01
CA LEU A 31 -7.68 -15.18 -4.04
C LEU A 31 -8.36 -14.26 -5.05
N VAL A 32 -8.62 -14.75 -6.27
CA VAL A 32 -9.28 -13.98 -7.34
C VAL A 32 -10.72 -13.57 -6.99
N LYS A 33 -11.40 -14.30 -6.09
CA LYS A 33 -12.77 -14.00 -5.68
C LYS A 33 -12.88 -12.88 -4.64
N LEU A 34 -11.77 -12.51 -4.00
CA LEU A 34 -11.76 -11.45 -2.99
C LEU A 34 -11.91 -10.07 -3.64
N ASP A 35 -12.35 -9.07 -2.85
CA ASP A 35 -12.38 -7.68 -3.29
C ASP A 35 -10.94 -7.14 -3.42
N PRO A 36 -10.47 -6.83 -4.64
CA PRO A 36 -9.10 -6.39 -4.84
C PRO A 36 -8.75 -5.11 -4.07
N LEU A 37 -9.70 -4.20 -3.86
CA LEU A 37 -9.43 -2.94 -3.18
C LEU A 37 -9.32 -3.10 -1.67
N GLU A 38 -10.11 -3.99 -1.06
CA GLU A 38 -9.98 -4.28 0.37
C GLU A 38 -8.72 -5.08 0.68
N GLU A 39 -8.29 -5.99 -0.22
CA GLU A 39 -6.99 -6.63 -0.08
C GLU A 39 -5.84 -5.63 -0.26
N ALA A 40 -5.88 -4.78 -1.30
CA ALA A 40 -4.85 -3.77 -1.54
C ALA A 40 -4.65 -2.81 -0.35
N LYS A 41 -5.74 -2.45 0.34
CA LYS A 41 -5.69 -1.61 1.55
C LYS A 41 -4.86 -2.26 2.67
N LYS A 42 -4.92 -3.58 2.84
CA LYS A 42 -4.12 -4.27 3.87
C LYS A 42 -2.63 -4.08 3.59
N PHE A 43 -2.22 -4.29 2.34
CA PHE A 43 -0.84 -4.08 1.92
C PHE A 43 -0.41 -2.61 2.01
N SER A 44 -1.26 -1.68 1.57
CA SER A 44 -0.95 -0.25 1.64
C SER A 44 -0.78 0.21 3.11
N ALA A 45 -1.58 -0.33 4.03
CA ALA A 45 -1.46 -0.06 5.46
C ALA A 45 -0.15 -0.63 6.05
N ILE A 46 0.23 -1.86 5.66
CA ILE A 46 1.51 -2.47 6.09
C ILE A 46 2.68 -1.62 5.59
N LEU A 47 2.66 -1.22 4.33
CA LEU A 47 3.71 -0.38 3.74
C LEU A 47 3.77 0.99 4.41
N SER A 48 2.63 1.64 4.61
CA SER A 48 2.56 2.94 5.30
C SER A 48 3.11 2.89 6.73
N LYS A 49 2.99 1.74 7.40
CA LYS A 49 3.52 1.52 8.75
C LYS A 49 5.01 1.23 8.77
N ASN A 50 5.50 0.39 7.86
CA ASN A 50 6.88 -0.14 7.91
C ASN A 50 7.86 0.57 6.96
N ALA A 51 7.36 1.24 5.93
CA ALA A 51 8.14 1.98 4.94
C ALA A 51 7.64 3.43 4.73
N PRO A 52 7.39 4.21 5.80
CA PRO A 52 6.83 5.56 5.68
C PRO A 52 7.76 6.58 5.03
N HIS A 53 9.04 6.25 4.84
CA HIS A 53 10.07 7.13 4.26
C HIS A 53 10.19 6.98 2.73
N ARG A 54 9.31 6.19 2.10
CA ARG A 54 9.31 6.00 0.64
C ARG A 54 8.13 6.72 0.02
N VAL A 55 8.38 7.56 -0.99
CA VAL A 55 7.33 8.26 -1.75
C VAL A 55 6.33 7.28 -2.34
N SER A 56 6.82 6.20 -2.96
CA SER A 56 5.99 5.15 -3.58
C SER A 56 4.99 4.49 -2.62
N THR A 57 5.29 4.45 -1.32
CA THR A 57 4.34 3.93 -0.31
C THR A 57 3.12 4.84 -0.18
N TRP A 58 3.34 6.15 -0.17
CA TRP A 58 2.26 7.13 -0.10
C TRP A 58 1.52 7.27 -1.42
N ILE A 59 2.21 7.14 -2.56
CA ILE A 59 1.54 7.06 -3.88
C ILE A 59 0.62 5.85 -3.94
N LEU A 60 1.05 4.67 -3.47
CA LEU A 60 0.18 3.50 -3.41
C LEU A 60 -0.99 3.70 -2.45
N GLN A 61 -0.76 4.30 -1.29
CA GLN A 61 -1.81 4.64 -0.33
C GLN A 61 -2.83 5.61 -0.94
N TYR A 62 -2.38 6.58 -1.74
CA TYR A 62 -3.25 7.47 -2.50
C TYR A 62 -4.11 6.67 -3.50
N ASP A 63 -3.48 5.88 -4.36
CA ASP A 63 -4.16 5.13 -5.44
C ASP A 63 -5.24 4.19 -4.89
N VAL A 64 -4.96 3.50 -3.78
CA VAL A 64 -5.94 2.63 -3.12
C VAL A 64 -7.05 3.45 -2.47
N SER A 65 -6.72 4.57 -1.82
CA SER A 65 -7.71 5.39 -1.11
C SER A 65 -8.68 6.09 -2.04
N ILE A 66 -8.20 6.65 -3.16
CA ILE A 66 -9.04 7.37 -4.12
C ILE A 66 -10.03 6.41 -4.82
N ARG A 67 -9.59 5.20 -5.18
CA ARG A 67 -10.44 4.16 -5.79
C ARG A 67 -11.50 3.62 -4.82
N ARG A 68 -11.23 3.69 -3.51
CA ARG A 68 -12.17 3.33 -2.43
C ARG A 68 -13.07 4.50 -1.99
N GLY A 69 -12.99 5.66 -2.65
CA GLY A 69 -13.74 6.86 -2.29
C GLY A 69 -13.33 7.50 -0.95
N LYS A 70 -12.14 7.18 -0.44
CA LYS A 70 -11.62 7.73 0.83
C LYS A 70 -10.78 8.99 0.59
N LEU A 71 -11.46 10.09 0.22
CA LEU A 71 -10.82 11.34 -0.19
C LEU A 71 -9.85 11.92 0.84
N LEU A 72 -10.22 11.96 2.13
CA LEU A 72 -9.32 12.47 3.18
C LEU A 72 -8.04 11.64 3.33
N MET A 73 -8.15 10.31 3.19
CA MET A 73 -6.98 9.43 3.25
C MET A 73 -6.08 9.62 2.02
N ALA A 74 -6.69 9.82 0.85
CA ALA A 74 -5.96 10.12 -0.38
C ALA A 74 -5.22 11.46 -0.26
N LEU A 75 -5.88 12.51 0.23
CA LEU A 75 -5.29 13.81 0.45
C LEU A 75 -4.13 13.76 1.47
N GLN A 76 -4.34 13.07 2.60
CA GLN A 76 -3.28 12.87 3.59
C GLN A 76 -2.07 12.16 3.00
N ALA A 77 -2.29 11.16 2.13
CA ALA A 77 -1.21 10.45 1.47
C ALA A 77 -0.41 11.38 0.54
N LEU A 78 -1.07 12.26 -0.22
CA LEU A 78 -0.39 13.24 -1.07
C LEU A 78 0.48 14.21 -0.28
N PHE A 79 -0.01 14.73 0.85
CA PHE A 79 0.81 15.59 1.72
C PHE A 79 2.05 14.86 2.26
N LYS A 80 1.90 13.60 2.66
CA LYS A 80 3.04 12.81 3.13
C LYS A 80 4.03 12.49 2.01
N ALA A 81 3.55 12.21 0.81
CA ALA A 81 4.39 11.98 -0.36
C ALA A 81 5.19 13.25 -0.70
N ARG A 82 4.51 14.39 -0.79
CA ARG A 82 5.11 15.71 -1.05
C ARG A 82 6.11 16.13 0.02
N ALA A 83 5.86 15.80 1.29
CA ALA A 83 6.79 16.10 2.37
C ALA A 83 8.11 15.31 2.29
N LEU A 84 8.10 14.15 1.62
CA LEU A 84 9.32 13.37 1.37
C LEU A 84 10.07 13.87 0.13
N ASP A 85 9.34 14.05 -0.96
CA ASP A 85 9.88 14.55 -2.22
C ASP A 85 8.84 15.41 -2.96
N PRO A 86 8.96 16.74 -2.92
CA PRO A 86 8.08 17.65 -3.64
C PRO A 86 8.27 17.64 -5.16
N GLU A 87 9.43 17.21 -5.67
CA GLU A 87 9.80 17.27 -7.09
C GLU A 87 9.53 15.95 -7.83
N ASP A 88 9.01 14.95 -7.10
CA ASP A 88 8.66 13.66 -7.65
C ASP A 88 7.48 13.77 -8.65
N SER A 89 7.66 13.18 -9.84
CA SER A 89 6.67 13.27 -10.91
C SER A 89 5.36 12.55 -10.60
N ASP A 90 5.40 11.48 -9.80
CA ASP A 90 4.18 10.78 -9.40
C ASP A 90 3.38 11.63 -8.42
N VAL A 91 4.04 12.32 -7.49
CA VAL A 91 3.37 13.26 -6.56
C VAL A 91 2.63 14.36 -7.34
N TYR A 92 3.28 14.91 -8.36
CA TYR A 92 2.67 15.91 -9.25
C TYR A 92 1.45 15.34 -9.99
N ALA A 93 1.63 14.21 -10.68
CA ALA A 93 0.56 13.58 -11.45
C ALA A 93 -0.64 13.21 -10.57
N ARG A 94 -0.40 12.72 -9.35
CA ARG A 94 -1.47 12.34 -8.41
C ARG A 94 -2.15 13.53 -7.75
N THR A 95 -1.46 14.66 -7.61
CA THR A 95 -2.08 15.91 -7.17
C THR A 95 -3.12 16.39 -8.20
N ILE A 96 -2.77 16.38 -9.49
CA ILE A 96 -3.69 16.72 -10.57
C ILE A 96 -4.87 15.74 -10.63
N ASP A 97 -4.58 14.43 -10.59
CA ASP A 97 -5.59 13.38 -10.59
C ASP A 97 -6.59 13.53 -9.42
N PHE A 98 -6.11 13.90 -8.23
CA PHE A 98 -6.96 14.12 -7.06
C PHE A 98 -7.93 15.28 -7.28
N VAL A 99 -7.43 16.41 -7.78
CA VAL A 99 -8.27 17.59 -8.05
C VAL A 99 -9.34 17.29 -9.08
N GLN A 100 -9.01 16.53 -10.13
CA GLN A 100 -9.97 16.10 -11.15
C GLN A 100 -11.04 15.14 -10.60
N LYS A 101 -10.66 14.26 -9.67
CA LYS A 101 -11.56 13.28 -9.04
C LYS A 101 -12.32 13.80 -7.84
N MET A 102 -11.91 14.94 -7.29
CA MET A 102 -12.60 15.62 -6.20
C MET A 102 -13.89 16.27 -6.75
N ALA A 103 -14.88 15.45 -7.08
CA ALA A 103 -16.23 15.93 -7.26
C ALA A 103 -16.77 16.38 -5.90
N PRO A 104 -17.50 17.51 -5.82
CA PRO A 104 -18.24 17.87 -4.62
C PRO A 104 -19.34 16.82 -4.41
N ASP A 105 -19.04 15.80 -3.62
CA ASP A 105 -20.05 14.84 -3.18
C ASP A 105 -20.95 15.54 -2.16
N ASP A 106 -22.19 15.84 -2.57
CA ASP A 106 -23.18 16.51 -1.72
C ASP A 106 -23.50 15.69 -0.46
N SER A 107 -23.23 14.39 -0.45
CA SER A 107 -23.46 13.51 0.70
C SER A 107 -22.43 13.66 1.84
N ALA A 108 -21.28 14.29 1.59
CA ALA A 108 -20.22 14.44 2.59
C ALA A 108 -20.59 15.47 3.67
N ASN A 109 -20.14 15.27 4.91
CA ASN A 109 -20.32 16.25 6.00
C ASN A 109 -19.65 17.59 5.64
N SER A 110 -20.28 18.73 5.95
CA SER A 110 -19.75 20.07 5.66
C SER A 110 -18.31 20.27 6.16
N ALA A 111 -17.97 19.76 7.35
CA ALA A 111 -16.62 19.86 7.89
C ALA A 111 -15.58 19.15 7.00
N VAL A 112 -15.93 18.00 6.42
CA VAL A 112 -15.06 17.26 5.50
C VAL A 112 -14.88 18.04 4.20
N ARG A 113 -15.95 18.67 3.69
CA ARG A 113 -15.88 19.52 2.49
C ARG A 113 -14.99 20.74 2.70
N ASP A 114 -15.06 21.37 3.88
CA ASP A 114 -14.25 22.54 4.20
C ASP A 114 -12.77 22.17 4.30
N VAL A 115 -12.45 21.05 4.95
CA VAL A 115 -11.08 20.51 4.98
C VAL A 115 -10.59 20.21 3.56
N LEU A 116 -11.38 19.49 2.75
CA LEU A 116 -10.99 19.16 1.38
C LEU A 116 -10.73 20.42 0.55
N LYS A 117 -11.58 21.44 0.63
CA LYS A 117 -11.39 22.69 -0.12
C LYS A 117 -10.13 23.44 0.31
N ASN A 118 -9.95 23.66 1.61
CA ASN A 118 -8.85 24.46 2.14
C ASN A 118 -7.51 23.78 1.91
N GLU A 119 -7.43 22.49 2.22
CA GLU A 119 -6.19 21.73 2.11
C GLU A 119 -5.82 21.44 0.66
N THR A 120 -6.78 21.26 -0.25
CA THR A 120 -6.48 21.14 -1.68
C THR A 120 -5.88 22.43 -2.24
N ALA A 121 -6.37 23.60 -1.82
CA ALA A 121 -5.77 24.87 -2.20
C ALA A 121 -4.32 25.02 -1.69
N ALA A 122 -4.05 24.53 -0.48
CA ALA A 122 -2.69 24.47 0.07
C ALA A 122 -1.80 23.48 -0.70
N LEU A 123 -2.36 22.35 -1.14
CA LEU A 123 -1.64 21.36 -1.94
C LEU A 123 -1.20 21.94 -3.30
N LEU A 124 -2.04 22.75 -3.94
CA LEU A 124 -1.72 23.44 -5.18
C LEU A 124 -0.82 24.67 -4.99
N GLY A 125 -0.51 25.05 -3.76
CA GLY A 125 0.31 26.23 -3.47
C GLY A 125 -0.30 27.54 -3.98
N GLY A 126 -1.64 27.62 -4.01
CA GLY A 126 -2.38 28.78 -4.52
C GLY A 126 -2.50 28.86 -6.04
N LYS A 127 -1.98 27.88 -6.78
CA LYS A 127 -2.18 27.75 -8.24
C LYS A 127 -3.53 27.07 -8.54
N SER A 128 -4.16 27.44 -9.64
CA SER A 128 -5.33 26.72 -10.16
C SER A 128 -4.91 25.56 -11.04
N LEU A 129 -5.81 24.60 -11.30
CA LEU A 129 -5.55 23.49 -12.22
C LEU A 129 -5.13 23.96 -13.63
N ASN A 130 -5.52 25.18 -14.03
CA ASN A 130 -5.17 25.75 -15.33
C ASN A 130 -3.75 26.35 -15.38
N ASP A 131 -3.08 26.49 -14.22
CA ASP A 131 -1.73 27.03 -14.09
C ASP A 131 -0.65 25.92 -14.05
N PHE A 132 -1.06 24.66 -14.28
CA PHE A 132 -0.25 23.44 -14.28
C PHE A 132 -0.17 22.83 -15.69
#